data_AF-A0A6L2PES0-F1
#
_entry.id   AF-A0A6L2PES0-F1
#
_cell.length_a   1.000
_cell.length_b   1.000
_cell.length_c   1.000
_cell.angle_alpha   90.00
_cell.angle_beta   90.00
_cell.angle_gamma   90.00
#
_symmetry.space_group_name_H-M   'P 1'
#
loop_
_entity.id
_entity.type
_entity.pdbx_description
1 polymer ?
#
loop_
_entity_poly.entity_id
_entity_poly.type
_entity_poly.pdbx_seq_one_letter_code
_entity_poly.pdbx_strand_id
1 'polypeptide(L)'
;KTMSQLFTVEDESNREYRRFNTVGTQLTVRLAPPPEEDGIDPVTHFLNSMTELFEYSLRNSNDSDMVGISIHNEVNQNDKPIGISFRRKDQLSGDVVWSVLEKVTLSNAHFNALDRLVINIHSVRMPVGFGRVTTKGRQISVMAHLKRSIIEVKASENCLAHALVIAIARIKNDPNYKSYRRGMKIFPAVNALIRETGIELRDCGGIPELTKFQEHLSQYRIVVYSGLQCENIMFDGQVNASTRINLLYDDVNRHNHVITNLTGAMAQRYVCNGCNKGC
;
A
#
# COMPACT_ATOMS: atom_id res chain seq x y z
N LYS A 1 14.06 29.16 28.93
CA LYS A 1 14.00 29.23 27.46
C LYS A 1 12.63 28.72 27.05
N THR A 2 11.73 29.64 26.75
CA THR A 2 10.33 29.40 26.40
C THR A 2 10.30 28.69 25.05
N MET A 3 9.66 27.52 24.94
CA MET A 3 9.49 26.82 23.66
C MET A 3 8.77 27.77 22.71
N SER A 4 9.43 28.16 21.62
CA SER A 4 8.82 28.91 20.53
C SER A 4 7.75 28.03 19.91
N GLN A 5 6.49 28.42 20.03
CA GLN A 5 5.37 27.69 19.48
C GLN A 5 5.49 27.70 17.94
N LEU A 6 5.85 26.55 17.33
CA LEU A 6 6.16 26.44 15.89
C LEU A 6 4.92 26.63 14.99
N PHE A 7 3.72 26.58 15.55
CA PHE A 7 2.48 26.79 14.82
C PHE A 7 1.33 27.25 15.74
N THR A 8 0.29 27.80 15.13
CA THR A 8 -0.95 28.22 15.80
C THR A 8 -2.15 27.55 15.14
N VAL A 9 -3.04 26.96 15.95
CA VAL A 9 -4.29 26.36 15.48
C VAL A 9 -5.34 27.46 15.37
N GLU A 10 -5.92 27.62 14.18
CA GLU A 10 -6.92 28.67 13.89
C GLU A 10 -8.35 28.15 13.98
N ASP A 11 -8.57 26.93 13.49
CA ASP A 11 -9.88 26.29 13.46
C ASP A 11 -9.75 24.77 13.60
N GLU A 12 -10.70 24.17 14.30
CA GLU A 12 -10.88 22.72 14.37
C GLU A 12 -12.36 22.41 14.15
N SER A 13 -12.66 21.73 13.05
CA SER A 13 -14.03 21.43 12.66
C SER A 13 -14.21 19.98 12.26
N ASN A 14 -15.40 19.43 12.51
CA ASN A 14 -15.78 18.11 12.05
C ASN A 14 -16.37 18.20 10.64
N ARG A 15 -15.91 17.34 9.74
CA ARG A 15 -16.34 17.32 8.34
C ARG A 15 -16.75 15.91 7.92
N GLU A 16 -17.86 15.83 7.19
CA GLU A 16 -18.27 14.58 6.55
C GLU A 16 -17.43 14.33 5.29
N TYR A 17 -16.73 13.20 5.25
CA TYR A 17 -15.98 12.76 4.09
C TYR A 17 -16.76 11.67 3.36
N ARG A 18 -17.58 12.07 2.39
CA ARG A 18 -18.40 11.15 1.56
C ARG A 18 -17.59 10.00 0.96
N ARG A 19 -16.34 10.27 0.55
CA ARG A 19 -15.41 9.26 0.00
C ARG A 19 -15.12 8.12 0.98
N PHE A 20 -15.11 8.42 2.28
CA PHE A 20 -14.83 7.47 3.36
C PHE A 20 -16.09 7.07 4.14
N ASN A 21 -17.24 7.66 3.81
CA ASN A 21 -18.52 7.45 4.48
C ASN A 21 -18.41 7.56 6.01
N THR A 22 -17.64 8.57 6.46
CA THR A 22 -17.38 8.82 7.88
C THR A 22 -17.15 10.31 8.10
N VAL A 23 -17.19 10.72 9.37
CA VAL A 23 -16.79 12.05 9.82
C VAL A 23 -15.30 12.01 10.17
N GLY A 24 -14.58 13.06 9.82
CA GLY A 24 -13.20 13.28 10.23
C GLY A 24 -13.00 14.69 10.74
N THR A 25 -11.84 14.95 11.32
CA THR A 25 -11.44 16.26 11.80
C THR A 25 -10.71 17.00 10.68
N GLN A 26 -11.04 18.26 10.50
CA GLN A 26 -10.26 19.20 9.73
C GLN A 26 -9.65 20.21 10.70
N LEU A 27 -8.32 20.29 10.70
CA LEU A 27 -7.55 21.23 11.51
C LEU A 27 -6.90 22.25 10.58
N THR A 28 -7.17 23.54 10.83
CA THR A 28 -6.55 24.65 10.11
C THR A 28 -5.46 25.23 10.99
N VAL A 29 -4.22 25.22 10.48
CA VAL A 29 -3.03 25.60 11.23
C VAL A 29 -2.21 26.60 10.46
N ARG A 30 -1.75 27.65 11.13
CA ARG A 30 -0.79 28.62 10.60
C ARG A 30 0.60 28.30 11.14
N LEU A 31 1.57 28.12 10.26
CA LEU A 31 2.97 27.93 10.66
C LEU A 31 3.61 29.24 11.11
N ALA A 32 4.44 29.19 12.14
CA ALA A 32 5.25 30.34 12.56
C ALA A 32 6.44 30.54 11.60
N PRO A 33 6.81 31.79 11.28
CA PRO A 33 7.99 32.06 10.47
C PRO A 33 9.28 31.59 11.18
N PRO A 34 10.36 31.29 10.43
CA PRO A 34 11.64 30.94 11.05
C PRO A 34 12.17 32.10 11.90
N PRO A 35 12.82 31.83 13.06
CA PRO A 35 13.37 32.89 13.91
C PRO A 35 14.45 33.68 13.17
N GLU A 36 14.37 35.02 13.15
CA GLU A 36 15.34 35.89 12.48
C GLU A 36 16.74 35.84 13.12
N GLU A 37 16.85 35.43 14.39
CA GLU A 37 18.08 35.53 15.19
C GLU A 37 18.96 34.27 15.22
N ASP A 38 18.46 33.09 14.84
CA ASP A 38 19.14 31.81 15.14
C ASP A 38 19.82 31.12 13.93
N GLY A 39 19.80 31.72 12.73
CA GLY A 39 20.46 31.13 11.54
C GLY A 39 19.94 29.72 11.17
N ILE A 40 18.77 29.34 11.68
CA ILE A 40 18.15 28.04 11.41
C ILE A 40 17.69 28.03 9.96
N ASP A 41 18.14 26.99 9.24
CA ASP A 41 17.75 26.75 7.87
C ASP A 41 16.21 26.66 7.73
N PRO A 42 15.57 27.44 6.83
CA PRO A 42 14.11 27.47 6.67
C PRO A 42 13.47 26.10 6.43
N VAL A 43 14.19 25.20 5.74
CA VAL A 43 13.72 23.83 5.50
C VAL A 43 13.68 23.04 6.80
N THR A 44 14.75 23.14 7.58
CA THR A 44 14.84 22.51 8.91
C THR A 44 13.74 23.04 9.85
N HIS A 45 13.46 24.34 9.85
CA HIS A 45 12.35 24.93 10.61
C HIS A 45 10.99 24.38 10.17
N PHE A 46 10.76 24.27 8.87
CA PHE A 46 9.54 23.69 8.32
C PHE A 46 9.36 22.21 8.71
N LEU A 47 10.41 21.39 8.58
CA LEU A 47 10.36 19.97 8.95
C LEU A 47 10.06 19.76 10.44
N ASN A 48 10.68 20.56 11.30
CA ASN A 48 10.41 20.55 12.73
C ASN A 48 8.95 20.96 13.01
N SER A 49 8.48 22.03 12.36
CA SER A 49 7.10 22.51 12.51
C SER A 49 6.08 21.46 12.07
N MET A 50 6.34 20.76 10.96
CA MET A 50 5.49 19.67 10.46
C MET A 50 5.50 18.45 11.38
N THR A 51 6.65 18.13 11.97
CA THR A 51 6.78 17.01 12.91
C THR A 51 5.94 17.27 14.16
N GLU A 52 6.09 18.44 14.79
CA GLU A 52 5.31 18.83 15.96
C GLU A 52 3.82 18.93 15.63
N LEU A 53 3.48 19.45 14.45
CA LEU A 53 2.10 19.52 13.97
C LEU A 53 1.48 18.12 13.78
N PHE A 54 2.22 17.14 13.26
CA PHE A 54 1.72 15.77 13.15
C PHE A 54 1.58 15.10 14.50
N GLU A 55 2.53 15.31 15.42
CA GLU A 55 2.40 14.84 16.80
C GLU A 55 1.13 15.41 17.45
N TYR A 56 0.86 16.71 17.27
CA TYR A 56 -0.34 17.35 17.81
C TYR A 56 -1.63 16.84 17.15
N SER A 57 -1.71 16.92 15.81
CA SER A 57 -2.95 16.68 15.05
C SER A 57 -3.32 15.20 14.95
N LEU A 58 -2.34 14.30 15.04
CA LEU A 58 -2.53 12.85 14.84
C LEU A 58 -2.31 12.04 16.13
N ARG A 59 -2.21 12.68 17.30
CA ARG A 59 -1.99 12.02 18.62
C ARG A 59 -2.99 10.90 18.92
N ASN A 60 -4.24 11.08 18.50
CA ASN A 60 -5.35 10.14 18.75
C ASN A 60 -5.70 9.29 17.52
N SER A 61 -4.87 9.32 16.48
CA SER A 61 -5.06 8.60 15.23
C SER A 61 -4.22 7.33 15.19
N ASN A 62 -4.79 6.26 14.63
CA ASN A 62 -4.09 4.99 14.37
C ASN A 62 -3.27 5.07 13.08
N ASP A 63 -2.28 4.19 12.94
CA ASP A 63 -1.45 4.08 11.72
C ASP A 63 -2.22 3.68 10.46
N SER A 64 -3.45 3.23 10.60
CA SER A 64 -4.36 2.91 9.48
C SER A 64 -5.32 4.04 9.12
N ASP A 65 -5.37 5.11 9.92
CA ASP A 65 -6.22 6.25 9.65
C ASP A 65 -5.71 7.05 8.46
N MET A 66 -6.64 7.68 7.74
CA MET A 66 -6.33 8.39 6.51
C MET A 66 -6.12 9.88 6.81
N VAL A 67 -4.99 10.41 6.38
CA VAL A 67 -4.60 11.81 6.55
C VAL A 67 -4.40 12.45 5.19
N GLY A 68 -5.09 13.56 4.94
CA GLY A 68 -4.91 14.42 3.78
C GLY A 68 -4.41 15.79 4.22
N ILE A 69 -3.60 16.45 3.38
CA ILE A 69 -3.08 17.78 3.68
C ILE A 69 -3.33 18.69 2.50
N SER A 70 -3.72 19.93 2.75
CA SER A 70 -3.63 20.99 1.75
C SER A 70 -2.94 22.20 2.34
N ILE A 71 -1.98 22.73 1.59
CA ILE A 71 -1.20 23.91 1.97
C ILE A 71 -1.63 25.08 1.10
N HIS A 72 -1.92 26.20 1.75
CA HIS A 72 -2.36 27.44 1.14
C HIS A 72 -1.34 28.54 1.45
N ASN A 73 -1.09 29.40 0.47
CA ASN A 73 -0.39 30.65 0.71
C ASN A 73 -1.43 31.69 1.17
N GLU A 74 -1.25 32.26 2.36
CA GLU A 74 -2.15 33.28 2.90
C GLU A 74 -2.11 34.57 2.06
N VAL A 75 -0.94 34.90 1.51
CA VAL A 75 -0.68 36.16 0.80
C VAL A 75 -1.23 36.12 -0.62
N ASN A 76 -1.05 34.99 -1.33
CA ASN A 76 -1.49 34.80 -2.71
C ASN A 76 -2.66 33.82 -2.80
N GLN A 77 -3.88 34.28 -2.49
CA GLN A 77 -5.10 33.45 -2.51
C GLN A 77 -5.49 32.89 -3.89
N ASN A 78 -4.90 33.41 -4.97
CA ASN A 78 -5.11 32.91 -6.34
C ASN A 78 -4.26 31.67 -6.66
N ASP A 79 -3.27 31.33 -5.82
CA ASP A 79 -2.46 30.14 -6.00
C ASP A 79 -3.30 28.88 -5.74
N LYS A 80 -3.16 27.89 -6.63
CA LYS A 80 -3.80 26.59 -6.41
C LYS A 80 -3.19 25.95 -5.16
N PRO A 81 -4.03 25.45 -4.22
CA PRO A 81 -3.51 24.83 -3.01
C PRO A 81 -2.69 23.60 -3.34
N ILE A 82 -1.60 23.43 -2.61
CA ILE A 82 -0.76 22.25 -2.72
C ILE A 82 -1.45 21.13 -1.95
N GLY A 83 -2.13 20.26 -2.69
CA GLY A 83 -2.85 19.12 -2.13
C GLY A 83 -1.97 17.88 -2.06
N ILE A 84 -1.78 17.35 -0.86
CA ILE A 84 -1.29 15.99 -0.64
C ILE A 84 -2.50 15.08 -0.48
N SER A 85 -2.62 14.14 -1.41
CA SER A 85 -3.69 13.15 -1.41
C SER A 85 -3.75 12.40 -0.08
N PHE A 86 -4.96 12.03 0.36
CA PHE A 86 -5.16 11.15 1.52
C PHE A 86 -4.28 9.89 1.46
N ARG A 87 -3.46 9.70 2.49
CA ARG A 87 -2.58 8.54 2.72
C ARG A 87 -2.73 8.03 4.15
N ARG A 88 -2.22 6.85 4.44
CA ARG A 88 -2.20 6.34 5.82
C ARG A 88 -1.25 7.18 6.69
N LYS A 89 -1.55 7.30 7.98
CA LYS A 89 -0.70 8.01 8.95
C LYS A 89 0.75 7.51 8.92
N ASP A 90 0.98 6.20 8.83
CA ASP A 90 2.33 5.61 8.78
C ASP A 90 3.11 5.87 7.48
N GLN A 91 2.44 6.39 6.45
CA GLN A 91 3.03 6.74 5.16
C GLN A 91 3.27 8.25 5.01
N LEU A 92 3.10 9.00 6.10
CA LEU A 92 3.17 10.45 6.10
C LEU A 92 4.27 10.91 7.07
N SER A 93 5.23 11.66 6.55
CA SER A 93 6.27 12.34 7.32
C SER A 93 6.46 13.77 6.84
N GLY A 94 7.16 14.59 7.62
CA GLY A 94 7.54 15.94 7.21
C GLY A 94 8.28 15.96 5.88
N ASP A 95 9.17 14.99 5.65
CA ASP A 95 9.92 14.84 4.40
C ASP A 95 9.03 14.58 3.19
N VAL A 96 7.96 13.78 3.37
CA VAL A 96 6.99 13.53 2.30
C VAL A 96 6.30 14.84 1.92
N VAL A 97 5.89 15.65 2.90
CA VAL A 97 5.27 16.95 2.68
C VAL A 97 6.25 17.90 1.98
N TRP A 98 7.49 17.96 2.47
CA TRP A 98 8.55 18.77 1.90
C TRP A 98 8.83 18.42 0.44
N SER A 99 8.95 17.12 0.11
CA SER A 99 9.22 16.66 -1.25
C SER A 99 8.11 17.03 -2.26
N VAL A 100 6.86 17.15 -1.80
CA VAL A 100 5.74 17.60 -2.64
C VAL A 100 5.81 19.11 -2.82
N LEU A 101 6.10 19.84 -1.75
CA LEU A 101 6.24 21.29 -1.77
C LEU A 101 7.40 21.72 -2.68
N GLU A 102 8.56 21.09 -2.58
CA GLU A 102 9.73 21.32 -3.43
C GLU A 102 9.40 21.13 -4.92
N LYS A 103 8.74 20.02 -5.27
CA LYS A 103 8.30 19.76 -6.66
C LYS A 103 7.36 20.84 -7.18
N VAL A 104 6.45 21.34 -6.35
CA VAL A 104 5.49 22.36 -6.77
C VAL A 104 6.16 23.72 -6.89
N THR A 105 7.02 24.11 -5.95
CA THR A 105 7.82 25.35 -6.00
C THR A 105 8.72 25.40 -7.24
N LEU A 106 9.32 24.28 -7.65
CA LEU A 106 10.11 24.19 -8.89
C LEU A 106 9.26 24.35 -10.16
N SER A 107 7.97 24.00 -10.09
CA SER A 107 7.05 24.02 -11.24
C SER A 107 6.20 25.29 -11.35
N ASN A 108 6.00 26.00 -10.24
CA ASN A 108 5.24 27.24 -10.11
C ASN A 108 6.07 28.22 -9.27
N ALA A 109 6.68 29.23 -9.90
CA ALA A 109 7.61 30.18 -9.29
C ALA A 109 7.00 31.14 -8.23
N HIS A 110 5.84 30.82 -7.65
CA HIS A 110 5.05 31.69 -6.77
C HIS A 110 4.93 31.20 -5.32
N PHE A 111 5.44 30.01 -4.99
CA PHE A 111 5.31 29.41 -3.66
C PHE A 111 6.65 29.39 -2.93
N ASN A 112 6.89 30.34 -2.03
CA ASN A 112 8.14 30.43 -1.27
C ASN A 112 7.97 29.80 0.13
N ALA A 113 8.97 29.06 0.60
CA ALA A 113 8.94 28.44 1.95
C ALA A 113 8.99 29.48 3.09
N LEU A 114 9.30 30.74 2.77
CA LEU A 114 9.25 31.88 3.68
C LEU A 114 7.86 32.55 3.74
N ASP A 115 6.93 32.13 2.89
CA ASP A 115 5.58 32.71 2.86
C ASP A 115 4.76 32.28 4.08
N ARG A 116 3.72 33.06 4.40
CA ARG A 116 2.78 32.69 5.47
C ARG A 116 1.90 31.53 4.98
N LEU A 117 2.25 30.32 5.43
CA LEU A 117 1.57 29.09 5.05
C LEU A 117 0.44 28.75 6.03
N VAL A 118 -0.74 28.48 5.47
CA VAL A 118 -1.87 27.89 6.19
C VAL A 118 -2.03 26.45 5.74
N ILE A 119 -1.98 25.53 6.69
CA ILE A 119 -2.05 24.09 6.49
C ILE A 119 -3.40 23.60 6.99
N ASN A 120 -4.15 22.97 6.10
CA ASN A 120 -5.34 22.20 6.43
C ASN A 120 -4.95 20.72 6.54
N ILE A 121 -5.08 20.15 7.73
CA ILE A 121 -4.91 18.73 7.99
C ILE A 121 -6.28 18.09 8.12
N HIS A 122 -6.54 17.11 7.26
CA HIS A 122 -7.74 16.31 7.26
C HIS A 122 -7.42 14.94 7.87
N SER A 123 -7.84 14.68 9.11
CA SER A 123 -7.69 13.39 9.77
C SER A 123 -9.00 12.62 9.75
N VAL A 124 -9.00 11.44 9.15
CA VAL A 124 -10.19 10.61 9.01
C VAL A 124 -9.94 9.29 9.70
N ARG A 125 -10.60 9.11 10.85
CA ARG A 125 -10.60 7.83 11.55
C ARG A 125 -11.36 6.81 10.71
N MET A 126 -10.65 5.77 10.28
CA MET A 126 -11.25 4.76 9.44
C MET A 126 -12.15 3.87 10.30
N PRO A 127 -13.46 3.75 9.99
CA PRO A 127 -14.32 2.85 10.74
C PRO A 127 -13.78 1.43 10.58
N VAL A 128 -13.50 0.78 11.71
CA VAL A 128 -13.12 -0.64 11.74
C VAL A 128 -14.40 -1.44 11.49
N GLY A 129 -14.81 -1.50 10.23
CA GLY A 129 -16.12 -2.02 9.82
C GLY A 129 -16.10 -2.72 8.48
N PHE A 130 -16.86 -3.81 8.39
CA PHE A 130 -17.09 -4.64 7.20
C PHE A 130 -18.23 -4.09 6.31
N GLY A 131 -18.32 -2.77 6.14
CA GLY A 131 -19.24 -2.14 5.18
C GLY A 131 -18.79 -2.35 3.73
N ARG A 132 -19.69 -2.12 2.75
CA ARG A 132 -19.50 -2.34 1.29
C ARG A 132 -18.06 -2.01 0.87
N VAL A 133 -17.34 -3.09 0.56
CA VAL A 133 -15.88 -3.21 0.67
C VAL A 133 -15.14 -2.31 -0.32
N THR A 134 -14.64 -1.15 0.13
CA THR A 134 -13.58 -0.46 -0.61
C THR A 134 -12.24 -1.06 -0.21
N THR A 135 -11.62 -1.75 -1.17
CA THR A 135 -10.40 -2.54 -1.04
C THR A 135 -9.11 -1.72 -0.95
N LYS A 136 -9.22 -0.40 -0.74
CA LYS A 136 -8.06 0.53 -0.76
C LYS A 136 -7.51 0.71 0.65
N GLY A 137 -6.19 0.52 0.82
CA GLY A 137 -5.46 0.81 2.06
C GLY A 137 -5.46 -0.28 3.14
N ARG A 138 -6.03 -1.47 2.87
CA ARG A 138 -6.02 -2.60 3.82
C ARG A 138 -4.79 -3.50 3.61
N GLN A 139 -4.34 -4.15 4.68
CA GLN A 139 -3.26 -5.15 4.63
C GLN A 139 -3.59 -6.28 3.64
N ILE A 140 -2.54 -6.90 3.08
CA ILE A 140 -2.66 -7.96 2.06
C ILE A 140 -3.47 -9.15 2.59
N SER A 141 -3.24 -9.59 3.83
CA SER A 141 -4.02 -10.60 4.54
C SER A 141 -5.52 -10.33 4.49
N VAL A 142 -5.93 -9.14 4.94
CA VAL A 142 -7.32 -8.68 4.92
C VAL A 142 -7.85 -8.62 3.48
N MET A 143 -7.01 -8.21 2.54
CA MET A 143 -7.38 -8.11 1.13
C MET A 143 -7.59 -9.46 0.44
N ALA A 144 -6.78 -10.47 0.78
CA ALA A 144 -6.93 -11.82 0.29
C ALA A 144 -8.28 -12.43 0.68
N HIS A 145 -8.80 -12.11 1.88
CA HIS A 145 -10.12 -12.52 2.31
C HIS A 145 -11.27 -11.78 1.58
N LEU A 146 -11.06 -10.52 1.23
CA LEU A 146 -12.10 -9.63 0.69
C LEU A 146 -12.29 -9.76 -0.84
N LYS A 147 -11.21 -10.00 -1.59
CA LYS A 147 -11.26 -10.09 -3.05
C LYS A 147 -11.50 -11.53 -3.49
N ARG A 148 -12.65 -11.78 -4.13
CA ARG A 148 -12.97 -13.08 -4.77
C ARG A 148 -11.94 -13.54 -5.81
N SER A 149 -11.16 -12.59 -6.34
CA SER A 149 -10.08 -12.83 -7.30
C SER A 149 -8.80 -13.36 -6.65
N ILE A 150 -8.70 -13.37 -5.32
CA ILE A 150 -7.58 -13.91 -4.55
C ILE A 150 -8.10 -15.10 -3.75
N ILE A 151 -7.33 -16.18 -3.72
CA ILE A 151 -7.55 -17.32 -2.84
C ILE A 151 -6.49 -17.25 -1.76
N GLU A 152 -6.97 -17.08 -0.54
CA GLU A 152 -6.19 -17.32 0.66
C GLU A 152 -5.80 -18.79 0.74
N VAL A 153 -4.50 -19.02 0.92
CA VAL A 153 -3.93 -20.34 1.21
C VAL A 153 -3.93 -20.50 2.72
N LYS A 154 -4.49 -21.59 3.24
CA LYS A 154 -4.67 -21.80 4.69
C LYS A 154 -3.51 -22.50 5.39
N ALA A 155 -2.52 -22.97 4.64
CA ALA A 155 -1.44 -23.78 5.18
C ALA A 155 -0.40 -22.90 5.88
N SER A 156 -0.09 -23.17 7.15
CA SER A 156 0.93 -22.47 7.92
C SER A 156 2.36 -22.76 7.44
N GLU A 157 2.56 -23.90 6.78
CA GLU A 157 3.85 -24.35 6.27
C GLU A 157 3.75 -24.67 4.77
N ASN A 158 4.88 -24.61 4.06
CA ASN A 158 4.96 -24.91 2.64
C ASN A 158 3.90 -24.14 1.81
N CYS A 159 3.57 -22.92 2.22
CA CYS A 159 2.46 -22.17 1.66
C CYS A 159 2.67 -21.86 0.17
N LEU A 160 3.92 -21.70 -0.29
CA LEU A 160 4.25 -21.59 -1.71
C LEU A 160 3.84 -22.84 -2.51
N ALA A 161 4.21 -24.04 -2.06
CA ALA A 161 3.80 -25.29 -2.74
C ALA A 161 2.27 -25.46 -2.72
N HIS A 162 1.61 -25.13 -1.61
CA HIS A 162 0.15 -25.14 -1.54
C HIS A 162 -0.48 -24.16 -2.56
N ALA A 163 0.06 -22.95 -2.66
CA ALA A 163 -0.39 -21.95 -3.61
C ALA A 163 -0.25 -22.45 -5.06
N LEU A 164 0.90 -23.03 -5.41
CA LEU A 164 1.16 -23.62 -6.72
C LEU A 164 0.18 -24.75 -7.05
N VAL A 165 -0.03 -25.70 -6.13
CA VAL A 165 -0.97 -26.81 -6.32
C VAL A 165 -2.40 -26.31 -6.51
N ILE A 166 -2.84 -25.32 -5.72
CA ILE A 166 -4.18 -24.72 -5.84
C ILE A 166 -4.33 -24.03 -7.20
N ALA A 167 -3.31 -23.28 -7.64
CA ALA A 167 -3.33 -22.58 -8.92
C ALA A 167 -3.39 -23.56 -10.10
N ILE A 168 -2.55 -24.60 -10.10
CA ILE A 168 -2.52 -25.64 -11.14
C ILE A 168 -3.85 -26.39 -11.17
N ALA A 169 -4.38 -26.79 -10.02
CA ALA A 169 -5.66 -27.49 -9.91
C ALA A 169 -6.80 -26.64 -10.51
N ARG A 170 -6.78 -25.32 -10.31
CA ARG A 170 -7.75 -24.42 -10.94
C ARG A 170 -7.60 -24.39 -12.46
N ILE A 171 -6.38 -24.21 -12.95
CA ILE A 171 -6.09 -24.13 -14.39
C ILE A 171 -6.51 -25.42 -15.10
N LYS A 172 -6.26 -26.58 -14.49
CA LYS A 172 -6.61 -27.89 -15.03
C LYS A 172 -8.07 -28.30 -14.80
N ASN A 173 -8.89 -27.48 -14.15
CA ASN A 173 -10.25 -27.84 -13.71
C ASN A 173 -10.30 -29.15 -12.90
N ASP A 174 -9.34 -29.34 -12.00
CA ASP A 174 -9.23 -30.54 -11.16
C ASP A 174 -10.48 -30.68 -10.27
N PRO A 175 -11.12 -31.87 -10.21
CA PRO A 175 -12.30 -32.09 -9.37
C PRO A 175 -12.04 -31.83 -7.87
N ASN A 176 -10.79 -31.99 -7.41
CA ASN A 176 -10.37 -31.73 -6.04
C ASN A 176 -10.07 -30.26 -5.75
N TYR A 177 -10.08 -29.36 -6.73
CA TYR A 177 -9.76 -27.93 -6.54
C TYR A 177 -10.54 -27.29 -5.38
N LYS A 178 -11.85 -27.59 -5.26
CA LYS A 178 -12.68 -27.09 -4.15
C LYS A 178 -12.22 -27.61 -2.79
N SER A 179 -11.75 -28.85 -2.72
CA SER A 179 -11.17 -29.45 -1.51
C SER A 179 -9.84 -28.81 -1.18
N TYR A 180 -8.96 -28.66 -2.18
CA TYR A 180 -7.64 -28.04 -2.03
C TYR A 180 -7.72 -26.61 -1.50
N ARG A 181 -8.65 -25.81 -2.04
CA ARG A 181 -8.92 -24.45 -1.55
C ARG A 181 -9.36 -24.42 -0.08
N ARG A 182 -10.02 -25.46 0.41
CA ARG A 182 -10.45 -25.58 1.82
C ARG A 182 -9.34 -26.11 2.74
N GLY A 183 -8.15 -26.43 2.19
CA GLY A 183 -7.07 -27.09 2.91
C GLY A 183 -7.25 -28.61 3.04
N MET A 184 -8.25 -29.19 2.35
CA MET A 184 -8.55 -30.62 2.43
C MET A 184 -7.95 -31.37 1.25
N LYS A 185 -7.48 -32.60 1.46
CA LYS A 185 -6.89 -33.49 0.43
C LYS A 185 -5.67 -32.94 -0.32
N ILE A 186 -5.14 -31.78 0.07
CA ILE A 186 -4.05 -31.10 -0.64
C ILE A 186 -2.66 -31.66 -0.29
N PHE A 187 -2.48 -32.13 0.95
CA PHE A 187 -1.19 -32.64 1.46
C PHE A 187 -0.52 -33.67 0.55
N PRO A 188 -1.22 -34.71 0.03
CA PRO A 188 -0.59 -35.67 -0.89
C PRO A 188 -0.02 -35.02 -2.16
N ALA A 189 -0.73 -34.06 -2.74
CA ALA A 189 -0.29 -33.35 -3.94
C ALA A 189 0.89 -32.41 -3.67
N VAL A 190 0.88 -31.73 -2.52
CA VAL A 190 2.00 -30.89 -2.07
C VAL A 190 3.25 -31.72 -1.79
N ASN A 191 3.11 -32.84 -1.08
CA ASN A 191 4.23 -33.72 -0.78
C ASN A 191 4.80 -34.36 -2.05
N ALA A 192 3.96 -34.71 -3.03
CA ALA A 192 4.42 -35.17 -4.33
C ALA A 192 5.26 -34.11 -5.04
N LEU A 193 4.77 -32.86 -5.10
CA LEU A 193 5.49 -31.74 -5.70
C LEU A 193 6.84 -31.47 -5.00
N ILE A 194 6.86 -31.45 -3.67
CA ILE A 194 8.09 -31.26 -2.88
C ILE A 194 9.08 -32.41 -3.14
N ARG A 195 8.61 -33.66 -3.16
CA ARG A 195 9.45 -34.83 -3.40
C ARG A 195 10.03 -34.86 -4.81
N GLU A 196 9.24 -34.49 -5.82
CA GLU A 196 9.68 -34.44 -7.22
C GLU A 196 10.74 -33.35 -7.45
N THR A 197 10.57 -32.20 -6.79
CA THR A 197 11.47 -31.06 -6.95
C THR A 197 12.70 -31.12 -6.03
N GLY A 198 12.64 -31.89 -4.95
CA GLY A 198 13.70 -31.95 -3.93
C GLY A 198 13.91 -30.63 -3.19
N ILE A 199 12.92 -29.72 -3.20
CA ILE A 199 13.03 -28.38 -2.61
C ILE A 199 12.68 -28.42 -1.13
N GLU A 200 13.60 -27.99 -0.27
CA GLU A 200 13.30 -27.67 1.13
C GLU A 200 12.71 -26.25 1.24
N LEU A 201 11.42 -26.16 1.57
CA LEU A 201 10.73 -24.89 1.76
C LEU A 201 10.91 -24.40 3.21
N ARG A 202 12.04 -23.74 3.50
CA ARG A 202 12.21 -23.00 4.77
C ARG A 202 11.44 -21.68 4.68
N ASP A 203 10.78 -21.29 5.77
CA ASP A 203 10.03 -20.03 5.89
C ASP A 203 9.09 -19.74 4.71
N CYS A 204 8.30 -20.75 4.31
CA CYS A 204 7.29 -20.63 3.25
C CYS A 204 7.84 -20.43 1.81
N GLY A 205 9.16 -20.41 1.60
CA GLY A 205 9.84 -20.33 0.30
C GLY A 205 10.07 -18.91 -0.22
N GLY A 206 11.23 -18.67 -0.82
CA GLY A 206 11.63 -17.39 -1.40
C GLY A 206 12.00 -17.48 -2.88
N ILE A 207 12.79 -16.51 -3.36
CA ILE A 207 13.24 -16.44 -4.76
C ILE A 207 14.00 -17.70 -5.21
N PRO A 208 14.94 -18.28 -4.43
CA PRO A 208 15.65 -19.50 -4.84
C PRO A 208 14.71 -20.69 -5.09
N GLU A 209 13.70 -20.87 -4.24
CA GLU A 209 12.71 -21.93 -4.38
C GLU A 209 11.80 -21.65 -5.58
N LEU A 210 11.40 -20.39 -5.80
CA LEU A 210 10.60 -19.98 -6.96
C LEU A 210 11.31 -20.28 -8.29
N THR A 211 12.62 -20.05 -8.38
CA THR A 211 13.42 -20.41 -9.57
C THR A 211 13.36 -21.90 -9.84
N LYS A 212 13.58 -22.75 -8.82
CA LYS A 212 13.52 -24.21 -8.97
C LYS A 212 12.11 -24.70 -9.32
N PHE A 213 11.07 -24.12 -8.71
CA PHE A 213 9.69 -24.44 -9.10
C PHE A 213 9.40 -24.02 -10.53
N GLN A 214 9.93 -22.88 -10.99
CA GLN A 214 9.77 -22.43 -12.37
C GLN A 214 10.46 -23.38 -13.37
N GLU A 215 11.63 -23.92 -13.02
CA GLU A 215 12.32 -24.92 -13.84
C GLU A 215 11.49 -26.21 -13.96
N HIS A 216 10.97 -26.73 -12.83
CA HIS A 216 10.13 -27.94 -12.81
C HIS A 216 8.78 -27.74 -13.52
N LEU A 217 8.18 -26.56 -13.34
CA LEU A 217 6.89 -26.17 -13.90
C LEU A 217 7.04 -25.32 -15.16
N SER A 218 7.97 -25.69 -16.05
CA SER A 218 8.33 -24.95 -17.27
C SER A 218 7.15 -24.69 -18.23
N GLN A 219 6.08 -25.47 -18.15
CA GLN A 219 4.84 -25.28 -18.91
C GLN A 219 3.98 -24.11 -18.41
N TYR A 220 4.33 -23.50 -17.27
CA TYR A 220 3.66 -22.33 -16.71
C TYR A 220 4.66 -21.19 -16.50
N ARG A 221 4.23 -19.95 -16.70
CA ARG A 221 4.97 -18.77 -16.23
C ARG A 221 4.48 -18.40 -14.83
N ILE A 222 5.33 -18.54 -13.83
CA ILE A 222 5.06 -18.15 -12.45
C ILE A 222 5.38 -16.67 -12.31
N VAL A 223 4.41 -15.89 -11.82
CA VAL A 223 4.62 -14.49 -11.45
C VAL A 223 4.09 -14.25 -10.05
N VAL A 224 4.94 -13.71 -9.19
CA VAL A 224 4.64 -13.41 -7.80
C VAL A 224 4.64 -11.90 -7.61
N TYR A 225 3.56 -11.39 -7.04
CA TYR A 225 3.42 -9.96 -6.72
C TYR A 225 3.63 -9.73 -5.23
N SER A 226 4.36 -8.69 -4.85
CA SER A 226 4.49 -8.21 -3.46
C SER A 226 3.41 -7.19 -3.07
N GLY A 227 2.48 -6.90 -3.98
CA GLY A 227 1.37 -5.99 -3.72
C GLY A 227 0.29 -6.03 -4.80
N LEU A 228 -0.78 -5.26 -4.60
CA LEU A 228 -1.92 -5.20 -5.53
C LEU A 228 -1.77 -4.09 -6.58
N GLN A 229 -0.56 -3.96 -7.13
CA GLN A 229 -0.20 -3.08 -8.24
C GLN A 229 0.62 -3.89 -9.25
N CYS A 230 0.48 -3.61 -10.55
CA CYS A 230 1.13 -4.43 -11.59
C CYS A 230 2.66 -4.32 -11.56
N GLU A 231 3.18 -3.22 -11.01
CA GLU A 231 4.60 -2.90 -10.92
C GLU A 231 5.28 -3.66 -9.77
N ASN A 232 4.50 -4.12 -8.78
CA ASN A 232 5.00 -4.78 -7.58
C ASN A 232 5.27 -6.26 -7.84
N ILE A 233 6.09 -6.56 -8.84
CA ILE A 233 6.50 -7.93 -9.18
C ILE A 233 7.72 -8.28 -8.35
N MET A 234 7.58 -9.32 -7.51
CA MET A 234 8.65 -9.89 -6.70
C MET A 234 9.45 -10.93 -7.49
N PHE A 235 8.77 -11.71 -8.33
CA PHE A 235 9.38 -12.76 -9.15
C PHE A 235 8.60 -12.91 -10.45
N ASP A 236 9.33 -13.06 -11.55
CA ASP A 236 8.78 -13.42 -12.85
C ASP A 236 9.69 -14.48 -13.47
N GLY A 237 9.13 -15.65 -13.73
CA GLY A 237 9.90 -16.74 -14.32
C GLY A 237 10.44 -16.46 -15.72
N GLN A 238 9.94 -15.42 -16.40
CA GLN A 238 10.36 -14.99 -17.76
C GLN A 238 10.40 -16.13 -18.80
N VAL A 239 9.64 -17.20 -18.60
CA VAL A 239 9.50 -18.29 -19.56
C VAL A 239 8.43 -17.98 -20.60
N ASN A 240 8.65 -18.45 -21.83
CA ASN A 240 7.69 -18.37 -22.93
C ASN A 240 6.59 -19.45 -22.77
N ALA A 241 5.81 -19.36 -21.69
CA ALA A 241 4.65 -20.22 -21.45
C ALA A 241 3.35 -19.46 -21.74
N SER A 242 2.41 -20.10 -22.44
CA SER A 242 1.09 -19.53 -22.73
C SER A 242 0.23 -19.39 -21.48
N THR A 243 0.47 -20.24 -20.48
CA THR A 243 -0.34 -20.35 -19.28
C THR A 243 0.42 -19.75 -18.10
N ARG A 244 -0.26 -18.91 -17.31
CA ARG A 244 0.35 -18.13 -16.24
C ARG A 244 -0.23 -18.50 -14.88
N ILE A 245 0.65 -18.63 -13.89
CA ILE A 245 0.31 -18.75 -12.48
C ILE A 245 0.62 -17.41 -11.81
N ASN A 246 -0.40 -16.77 -11.23
CA ASN A 246 -0.22 -15.52 -10.51
C ASN A 246 -0.36 -15.76 -9.01
N LEU A 247 0.65 -15.37 -8.24
CA LEU A 247 0.66 -15.46 -6.79
C LEU A 247 0.76 -14.06 -6.17
N LEU A 248 0.29 -13.93 -4.93
CA LEU A 248 0.43 -12.73 -4.12
C LEU A 248 1.20 -13.10 -2.87
N TYR A 249 2.30 -12.43 -2.62
CA TYR A 249 3.11 -12.57 -1.43
C TYR A 249 2.69 -11.51 -0.41
N ASP A 250 2.29 -11.97 0.78
CA ASP A 250 2.08 -11.16 1.96
C ASP A 250 3.41 -11.07 2.72
N ASP A 251 4.06 -9.91 2.66
CA ASP A 251 5.35 -9.64 3.28
C ASP A 251 5.27 -9.58 4.81
N VAL A 252 4.14 -9.13 5.36
CA VAL A 252 3.88 -9.05 6.81
C VAL A 252 3.80 -10.45 7.41
N ASN A 253 3.02 -11.34 6.79
CA ASN A 253 2.81 -12.70 7.28
C ASN A 253 3.78 -13.72 6.67
N ARG A 254 4.67 -13.29 5.75
CA ARG A 254 5.55 -14.15 4.96
C ARG A 254 4.82 -15.31 4.30
N HIS A 255 3.73 -14.99 3.61
CA HIS A 255 2.76 -15.99 3.17
C HIS A 255 2.35 -15.84 1.71
N ASN A 256 2.16 -16.97 1.02
CA ASN A 256 1.78 -16.98 -0.39
C ASN A 256 0.29 -17.23 -0.58
N HIS A 257 -0.34 -16.43 -1.43
CA HIS A 257 -1.74 -16.54 -1.85
C HIS A 257 -1.84 -16.70 -3.36
N VAL A 258 -2.99 -17.15 -3.86
CA VAL A 258 -3.20 -17.38 -5.30
C VAL A 258 -4.06 -16.27 -5.89
N ILE A 259 -3.58 -15.62 -6.95
CA ILE A 259 -4.38 -14.71 -7.76
C ILE A 259 -5.01 -15.50 -8.90
N THR A 260 -6.34 -15.49 -8.94
CA THR A 260 -7.14 -16.26 -9.91
C THR A 260 -7.69 -15.42 -11.04
N ASN A 261 -7.81 -14.12 -10.82
CA ASN A 261 -8.14 -13.14 -11.84
C ASN A 261 -7.31 -11.90 -11.58
N LEU A 262 -6.33 -11.65 -12.44
CA LEU A 262 -5.37 -10.57 -12.28
C LEU A 262 -6.03 -9.19 -12.34
N THR A 263 -6.90 -8.95 -13.32
CA THR A 263 -7.64 -7.67 -13.45
C THR A 263 -8.51 -7.39 -12.22
N GLY A 264 -9.21 -8.40 -11.71
CA GLY A 264 -10.02 -8.28 -10.49
C GLY A 264 -9.18 -8.06 -9.23
N ALA A 265 -8.01 -8.70 -9.15
CA ALA A 265 -7.07 -8.53 -8.02
C ALA A 265 -6.50 -7.11 -8.02
N MET A 266 -5.99 -6.64 -9.16
CA MET A 266 -5.36 -5.32 -9.31
C MET A 266 -6.38 -4.17 -9.46
N ALA A 267 -7.69 -4.49 -9.54
CA ALA A 267 -8.75 -3.52 -9.81
C ALA A 267 -8.55 -2.72 -11.11
N GLN A 268 -8.01 -3.40 -12.13
CA GLN A 268 -7.73 -2.83 -13.45
C GLN A 268 -8.71 -3.33 -14.50
N ARG A 269 -8.85 -2.55 -15.58
CA ARG A 269 -9.67 -2.95 -16.74
C ARG A 269 -8.95 -3.95 -17.64
N TYR A 270 -7.62 -3.87 -17.70
CA TYR A 270 -6.79 -4.69 -18.58
C TYR A 270 -5.43 -4.91 -17.92
N VAL A 271 -4.80 -6.05 -18.16
CA VAL A 271 -3.39 -6.27 -17.85
C VAL A 271 -2.82 -7.13 -18.98
N CYS A 272 -1.73 -6.67 -19.60
CA CYS A 272 -1.06 -7.45 -20.62
C CYS A 272 -0.39 -8.68 -20.00
N ASN A 273 -0.77 -9.87 -20.48
CA ASN A 273 -0.22 -11.13 -19.97
C ASN A 273 1.29 -11.30 -20.27
N GLY A 274 1.80 -10.67 -21.34
CA GLY A 274 3.19 -10.78 -21.76
C GLY A 274 4.13 -9.81 -21.03
N CYS A 275 3.79 -8.52 -21.02
CA CYS A 275 4.66 -7.45 -20.51
C CYS A 275 4.23 -6.83 -19.18
N ASN A 276 3.15 -7.33 -18.56
CA ASN A 276 2.59 -6.81 -17.29
C ASN A 276 2.15 -5.34 -17.32
N LYS A 277 2.14 -4.68 -18.48
CA LYS A 277 1.69 -3.29 -18.67
C LYS A 277 0.17 -3.19 -18.78
N GLY A 278 -0.40 -2.03 -18.46
CA GLY A 278 -1.82 -1.75 -18.62
C GLY A 278 -2.62 -1.69 -17.31
N CYS A 279 -1.95 -1.81 -16.17
CA CYS A 279 -2.30 -0.96 -15.03
C CYS A 279 -2.15 0.52 -15.46
#